data_AF-A0AAE5T0Z6-F1
#
_entry.id   AF-A0AAE5T0Z6-F1
#
_cell.length_a   1.000
_cell.length_b   1.000
_cell.length_c   1.000
_cell.angle_alpha   90.00
_cell.angle_beta   90.00
_cell.angle_gamma   90.00
#
_symmetry.space_group_name_H-M   'P 1'
#
loop_
_entity.id
_entity.type
_entity.pdbx_description
1 polymer ?
#
loop_
_entity_poly.entity_id
_entity_poly.type
_entity_poly.pdbx_seq_one_letter_code
_entity_poly.pdbx_strand_id
1 'polypeptide(L)' 'MVHGIDTHGMIEKALNMKSTTIQFKDLMTDDEKEKYAKMNRIESDSVRWKFTEELIKRKLDRKVALSVKLGDDTVYLKRG' A
#
# COMPACT_ATOMS: atom_id res chain seq x y z
N MET A 1 5.77 -1.30 10.36
CA MET A 1 5.74 -2.74 10.04
C MET A 1 4.50 -3.42 10.62
N VAL A 2 3.79 -4.19 9.79
CA VAL A 2 2.65 -5.06 10.17
C VAL A 2 2.83 -6.39 9.46
N HIS A 3 2.75 -7.52 10.19
CA HIS A 3 3.01 -8.86 9.65
C HIS A 3 4.32 -9.00 8.84
N GLY A 4 5.34 -8.22 9.19
CA GLY A 4 6.62 -8.20 8.48
C GLY A 4 6.63 -7.44 7.15
N ILE A 5 5.61 -6.61 6.90
CA ILE A 5 5.53 -5.68 5.77
C ILE A 5 5.71 -4.24 6.27
N ASP A 6 6.64 -3.51 5.66
CA ASP A 6 6.90 -2.12 5.99
C ASP A 6 6.05 -1.13 5.19
N THR A 7 4.89 -0.82 5.74
CA THR A 7 3.97 0.19 5.19
C THR A 7 4.58 1.58 5.07
N HIS A 8 5.62 1.92 5.85
CA HIS A 8 6.28 3.21 5.72
C HIS A 8 7.12 3.27 4.44
N GLY A 9 8.00 2.29 4.21
CA GLY A 9 8.78 2.20 2.98
C GLY A 9 7.90 2.09 1.74
N MET A 10 6.75 1.40 1.84
CA MET A 10 5.74 1.37 0.77
C MET A 10 5.24 2.77 0.40
N ILE A 11 4.94 3.63 1.39
CA ILE A 11 4.48 5.00 1.14
C ILE A 11 5.61 5.84 0.50
N GLU A 12 6.83 5.72 0.97
CA GLU A 12 7.97 6.46 0.40
C GLU A 12 8.25 6.05 -1.05
N LYS A 13 8.15 4.75 -1.34
CA LYS A 13 8.24 4.23 -2.71
C LYS A 13 7.11 4.77 -3.58
N ALA A 14 5.87 4.80 -3.07
CA ALA A 14 4.72 5.37 -3.76
C ALA A 14 4.92 6.85 -4.13
N LEU A 15 5.51 7.64 -3.22
CA LEU A 15 5.78 9.06 -3.47
C LEU A 15 6.88 9.29 -4.51
N ASN A 16 7.89 8.41 -4.56
CA ASN A 16 9.00 8.50 -5.51
C ASN A 16 8.67 7.92 -6.89
N MET A 17 7.61 7.11 -7.01
CA MET A 17 7.19 6.54 -8.29
C MET A 17 6.65 7.61 -9.25
N LYS A 18 6.93 7.43 -10.55
CA LYS A 18 6.43 8.28 -11.64
C LYS A 18 5.08 7.82 -12.21
N SER A 19 4.61 6.63 -11.85
CA SER A 19 3.34 6.09 -12.31
C SER A 19 2.14 6.77 -11.66
N THR A 20 1.01 6.81 -12.35
CA THR A 20 -0.28 7.33 -11.83
C THR A 20 -1.11 6.23 -11.18
N THR A 21 -0.85 4.97 -11.50
CA THR A 21 -1.55 3.79 -11.01
C THR A 21 -0.55 2.64 -10.86
N ILE A 22 -0.56 1.95 -9.71
CA ILE A 22 0.31 0.81 -9.42
C ILE A 22 -0.45 -0.24 -8.60
N GLN A 23 0.07 -1.46 -8.48
CA GLN A 23 -0.50 -2.44 -7.56
C GLN A 23 0.12 -2.29 -6.16
N PHE A 24 -0.64 -2.61 -5.11
CA PHE A 24 -0.22 -2.49 -3.72
C PHE A 24 1.01 -3.35 -3.43
N LYS A 25 1.06 -4.56 -4.02
CA LYS A 25 2.22 -5.45 -3.98
C LYS A 25 3.46 -4.86 -4.66
N ASP A 26 3.32 -3.95 -5.63
CA ASP A 26 4.49 -3.32 -6.27
C ASP A 26 5.21 -2.34 -5.34
N LEU A 27 4.51 -1.87 -4.29
CA LEU A 27 5.11 -1.06 -3.24
C LEU A 27 5.96 -1.88 -2.27
N MET A 28 5.77 -3.20 -2.22
CA MET A 28 6.50 -4.12 -1.36
C MET A 28 7.84 -4.53 -1.98
N THR A 29 8.75 -5.03 -1.14
CA THR A 29 9.93 -5.80 -1.57
C THR A 29 9.53 -7.21 -2.00
N ASP A 30 10.41 -7.94 -2.68
CA ASP A 30 10.09 -9.30 -3.12
C ASP A 30 9.87 -10.27 -1.94
N ASP A 31 10.61 -10.10 -0.84
CA ASP A 31 10.38 -10.83 0.43
C ASP A 31 9.01 -10.52 1.04
N GLU A 32 8.61 -9.25 1.02
CA GLU A 32 7.31 -8.81 1.54
C GLU A 32 6.16 -9.30 0.67
N LYS A 33 6.33 -9.34 -0.66
CA LYS A 33 5.35 -9.90 -1.59
C LYS A 33 5.11 -11.38 -1.32
N GLU A 34 6.18 -12.16 -1.07
CA GLU A 34 6.04 -13.56 -0.70
C GLU A 34 5.28 -13.77 0.61
N LYS A 35 5.54 -12.93 1.61
CA LYS A 35 4.79 -12.96 2.88
C LYS A 35 3.33 -12.60 2.64
N TYR A 36 3.07 -11.50 1.92
CA TYR A 36 1.74 -11.03 1.60
C TYR A 36 0.92 -12.06 0.82
N ALA A 37 1.54 -12.78 -0.12
CA ALA A 37 0.90 -13.84 -0.89
C ALA A 37 0.48 -15.05 -0.03
N LYS A 38 1.14 -15.28 1.10
CA LYS A 38 0.84 -16.36 2.06
C LYS A 38 -0.14 -15.93 3.15
N MET A 39 -0.47 -14.63 3.24
CA MET A 39 -1.39 -14.10 4.24
C MET A 39 -2.83 -14.48 3.94
N ASN A 40 -3.60 -14.72 5.00
CA ASN A 40 -5.04 -14.81 4.86
C ASN A 40 -5.66 -13.41 4.68
N ARG A 41 -6.96 -13.37 4.36
CA ARG A 41 -7.66 -12.10 4.09
C ARG A 41 -7.56 -11.11 5.25
N ILE A 42 -7.71 -11.57 6.49
CA ILE A 42 -7.68 -10.70 7.69
C ILE A 42 -6.30 -10.06 7.86
N GLU A 43 -5.24 -10.84 7.68
CA GLU A 43 -3.85 -10.35 7.75
C GLU A 43 -3.58 -9.34 6.63
N SER A 44 -4.01 -9.64 5.40
CA SER A 44 -3.83 -8.75 4.25
C SER A 44 -4.60 -7.43 4.43
N ASP A 45 -5.81 -7.49 5.00
CA ASP A 45 -6.64 -6.32 5.26
C ASP A 45 -6.06 -5.47 6.40
N SER A 46 -5.43 -6.08 7.41
CA SER A 46 -4.70 -5.37 8.47
C SER A 46 -3.54 -4.53 7.90
N VAL A 47 -2.78 -5.09 6.94
CA VAL A 47 -1.69 -4.37 6.25
C VAL A 47 -2.24 -3.19 5.43
N ARG A 48 -3.31 -3.42 4.66
CA ARG A 48 -4.01 -2.37 3.88
C ARG A 48 -4.55 -1.26 4.77
N TRP A 49 -5.13 -1.62 5.92
CA TRP A 49 -5.62 -0.67 6.90
C TRP A 49 -4.50 0.20 7.44
N LYS A 50 -3.39 -0.42 7.87
CA LYS A 50 -2.25 0.30 8.39
C LYS A 50 -1.66 1.28 7.38
N PHE A 51 -1.53 0.84 6.12
CA PHE A 51 -1.08 1.71 5.04
C PHE A 51 -1.99 2.93 4.88
N THR A 52 -3.31 2.73 4.91
CA THR A 52 -4.30 3.81 4.80
C THR A 52 -4.24 4.76 6.01
N GLU A 53 -4.11 4.24 7.22
CA GLU A 53 -3.94 5.05 8.43
C GLU A 53 -2.69 5.95 8.35
N GLU A 54 -1.57 5.40 7.89
CA GLU A 54 -0.32 6.16 7.76
C GLU A 54 -0.41 7.25 6.68
N LEU A 55 -1.14 7.00 5.59
CA LEU A 55 -1.44 8.02 4.59
C LEU A 55 -2.25 9.17 5.18
N ILE A 56 -3.31 8.87 5.94
CA ILE A 56 -4.16 9.89 6.57
C ILE A 56 -3.36 10.72 7.57
N LYS A 57 -2.56 10.07 8.43
CA LYS A 57 -1.70 10.76 9.41
C LYS A 57 -0.74 11.75 8.74
N ARG A 58 -0.24 11.41 7.56
CA ARG A 58 0.69 12.23 6.78
C ARG A 58 -0.02 13.20 5.82
N LYS A 59 -1.35 13.24 5.80
CA LYS A 59 -2.17 14.02 4.84
C LYS A 59 -1.85 13.70 3.37
N LEU A 60 -1.47 12.44 3.12
CA LEU A 60 -1.13 11.91 1.80
C LEU A 60 -2.30 11.14 1.18
N ASP A 61 -3.41 10.96 1.89
CA ASP A 61 -4.65 10.31 1.43
C ASP A 61 -5.24 10.95 0.15
N ARG A 62 -4.95 12.24 -0.07
CA ARG A 62 -5.32 12.98 -1.29
C ARG A 62 -4.38 12.74 -2.48
N LYS A 63 -3.16 12.24 -2.21
CA LYS A 63 -2.10 11.96 -3.20
C LYS A 63 -1.98 10.47 -3.51
N VAL A 64 -2.22 9.62 -2.53
CA VAL A 64 -2.12 8.17 -2.63
C VAL A 64 -3.43 7.59 -2.12
N ALA A 65 -4.18 6.91 -2.99
CA ALA A 65 -5.46 6.32 -2.63
C ALA A 65 -5.45 4.82 -2.96
N LEU A 66 -5.61 3.98 -1.93
CA LEU A 66 -5.78 2.54 -2.09
C LEU A 66 -7.25 2.23 -2.42
N SER A 67 -7.49 1.53 -3.52
CA SER A 67 -8.83 1.15 -3.96
C SER A 67 -9.32 -0.13 -3.29
N VAL A 68 -9.77 -0.03 -2.05
CA VAL A 68 -10.31 -1.19 -1.31
C VAL A 68 -11.66 -1.67 -1.89
N LYS A 69 -12.37 -0.81 -2.63
CA LYS A 69 -13.77 -1.03 -3.05
C LYS A 69 -14.00 -2.20 -4.02
N LEU A 70 -12.98 -2.71 -4.69
CA LEU A 70 -13.13 -3.75 -5.72
C LEU A 70 -12.32 -5.02 -5.44
N GLY A 71 -11.64 -5.12 -4.30
CA GLY A 71 -10.64 -6.17 -4.07
C GLY A 71 -9.45 -6.09 -5.05
N ASP A 72 -9.42 -5.01 -5.84
CA ASP A 72 -8.34 -4.68 -6.74
C ASP A 72 -7.33 -3.90 -5.91
N ASP A 73 -6.17 -4.50 -5.66
CA ASP A 73 -5.06 -3.92 -4.92
C ASP A 73 -4.44 -2.70 -5.62
N THR A 74 -5.21 -1.98 -6.44
CA THR A 74 -4.77 -0.79 -7.15
C THR A 74 -4.60 0.39 -6.20
N VAL A 75 -3.43 1.01 -6.28
CA VAL A 75 -3.08 2.27 -5.63
C VAL A 75 -3.01 3.36 -6.69
N TYR A 76 -3.82 4.39 -6.50
CA TYR A 76 -3.85 5.57 -7.34
C TYR A 76 -2.92 6.64 -6.78
N LEU A 77 -2.04 7.15 -7.62
CA LEU A 77 -1.11 8.23 -7.31
C LEU A 77 -1.55 9.49 -8.04
N LYS A 78 -2.20 10.40 -7.30
CA LYS A 78 -2.57 11.72 -7.78
C LYS A 78 -1.36 12.65 -7.68
N ARG A 79 -0.82 13.02 -8.84
CA ARG A 79 0.09 14.16 -8.96
C ARG A 79 -0.75 15.42 -9.20
N GLY A 80 -0.62 16.39 -8.31
CA GLY A 80 -1.11 17.75 -8.51
C GLY A 80 -0.11 18.54 -9.33
#